data_AF-G7Q566-F1
#
_entry.id   AF-G7Q566-F1
#
_cell.length_a   1.000
_cell.length_b   1.000
_cell.length_c   1.000
_cell.angle_alpha   90.00
_cell.angle_beta   90.00
_cell.angle_gamma   90.00
#
_symmetry.space_group_name_H-M   'P 1'
#
loop_
_entity.id
_entity.type
_entity.pdbx_description
1 polymer ?
#
loop_
_entity_poly.entity_id
_entity_poly.type
_entity_poly.pdbx_seq_one_letter_code
_entity_poly.pdbx_strand_id
1 'polypeptide(L)'
;MQVTPQGRGQAAGNGPKAGRAGRFFRHPEPGGTAGPVWPVFLTFKGCPGRCLFCAQPLQTGRPPRPLSRTLDAMSAGLEAAGRAGRGPYELAFYGGVFTGLPEPWPERFLAEAIRLRERGLVTRVRCSTRPDACDPARLARLAAAGLSLVELGAQTFDDGVLAASGRGHDAAATRRAARAVRAAGLSLGLQLLPGLPGHTPAAFARDAAETAALGPEIVRLYPCLVVAGTPLAALYRAGRYAPWDLGTTLAALAGALPVLWRAGARVARIGLAPQPDFDAAILAGPVHPALGARVRALALCDLVAAEVRALGGPAAGLAAPARFAGQFFGHGRELVPRYQALGLGPGTVRFEDREDFFLAARAV
;
A
#
# COMPACT_ATOMS: atom_id res chain seq x y z
N MET A 1 -30.63 -4.87 54.90
CA MET A 1 -30.39 -3.43 54.71
C MET A 1 -29.72 -3.24 53.35
N GLN A 2 -30.52 -2.82 52.37
CA GLN A 2 -30.07 -2.52 51.01
C GLN A 2 -29.41 -1.12 51.01
N VAL A 3 -28.23 -0.99 50.43
CA VAL A 3 -27.62 0.31 50.13
C VAL A 3 -27.37 0.36 48.62
N THR A 4 -28.15 1.20 47.96
CA THR A 4 -28.16 1.52 46.53
C THR A 4 -26.93 2.37 46.16
N PRO A 5 -26.28 2.16 45.00
CA PRO A 5 -25.31 3.12 44.47
C PRO A 5 -26.02 4.23 43.69
N GLN A 6 -25.70 5.48 44.03
CA GLN A 6 -26.15 6.70 43.37
C GLN A 6 -25.65 6.78 41.91
N GLY A 7 -26.57 7.12 41.02
CA GLY A 7 -26.34 7.28 39.58
C GLY A 7 -25.40 8.44 39.25
N ARG A 8 -24.43 8.16 38.37
CA ARG A 8 -23.75 9.19 37.58
C ARG A 8 -24.56 9.42 36.32
N GLY A 9 -25.05 10.65 36.17
CA GLY A 9 -25.88 11.09 35.05
C GLY A 9 -25.21 10.82 33.71
N GLN A 10 -25.95 10.11 32.85
CA GLN A 10 -25.73 10.16 31.42
C GLN A 10 -26.08 11.57 30.95
N ALA A 11 -25.08 12.33 30.51
CA ALA A 11 -25.34 13.47 29.65
C ALA A 11 -25.97 12.93 28.36
N ALA A 12 -27.27 13.14 28.21
CA ALA A 12 -28.02 12.82 27.01
C ALA A 12 -27.45 13.63 25.84
N GLY A 13 -26.56 13.00 25.08
CA GLY A 13 -26.16 13.49 23.77
C GLY A 13 -27.39 13.47 22.87
N ASN A 14 -27.81 14.67 22.43
CA ASN A 14 -28.93 14.89 21.52
C ASN A 14 -28.98 13.83 20.41
N GLY A 15 -30.01 12.99 20.45
CA GLY A 15 -30.38 12.13 19.33
C GLY A 15 -30.64 12.96 18.07
N PRO A 16 -30.42 12.39 16.87
CA PRO A 16 -30.58 13.13 15.62
C PRO A 16 -32.01 13.63 15.46
N LYS A 17 -32.15 14.95 15.30
CA LYS A 17 -33.41 15.60 14.91
C LYS A 17 -33.90 14.98 13.60
N ALA A 18 -35.16 14.55 13.58
CA ALA A 18 -35.88 14.18 12.37
C ALA A 18 -35.81 15.33 11.32
N GLY A 19 -35.55 15.01 10.05
CA GLY A 19 -35.86 15.95 8.95
C GLY A 19 -34.86 16.17 7.80
N ARG A 20 -33.86 15.30 7.54
CA ARG A 20 -33.16 15.33 6.24
C ARG A 20 -33.13 13.96 5.60
N ALA A 21 -33.91 13.78 4.52
CA ALA A 21 -33.77 12.64 3.63
C ALA A 21 -32.34 12.61 3.08
N GLY A 22 -31.62 11.50 3.28
CA GLY A 22 -30.22 11.38 2.90
C GLY A 22 -29.57 10.08 3.38
N ARG A 23 -28.33 9.86 3.00
CA ARG A 23 -27.55 8.66 3.32
C ARG A 23 -26.25 9.02 4.01
N PHE A 24 -25.93 8.31 5.09
CA PHE A 24 -24.60 8.33 5.69
C PHE A 24 -23.78 7.16 5.15
N PHE A 25 -22.50 7.38 4.88
CA PHE A 25 -21.58 6.31 4.53
C PHE A 25 -20.16 6.63 5.02
N ARG A 26 -19.39 5.57 5.24
CA ARG A 26 -17.99 5.66 5.67
C ARG A 26 -17.04 5.39 4.51
N HIS A 27 -15.89 6.04 4.55
CA HIS A 27 -14.78 5.65 3.69
C HIS A 27 -14.33 4.24 4.10
N PRO A 28 -14.23 3.27 3.18
CA PRO A 28 -13.89 1.89 3.52
C PRO A 28 -12.40 1.69 3.84
N GLU A 29 -11.54 2.66 3.51
CA GLU A 29 -10.11 2.58 3.85
C GLU A 29 -9.93 2.43 5.37
N PRO A 30 -9.19 1.40 5.82
CA PRO A 30 -8.91 1.21 7.24
C PRO A 30 -8.25 2.44 7.85
N GLY A 31 -8.74 2.85 9.03
CA GLY A 31 -8.13 3.93 9.82
C GLY A 31 -6.75 3.56 10.36
N GLY A 32 -6.04 4.57 10.87
CA GLY A 32 -4.72 4.43 11.49
C GLY A 32 -3.64 5.21 10.75
N THR A 33 -2.90 6.05 11.47
CA THR A 33 -1.70 6.69 10.92
C THR A 33 -0.55 5.69 10.95
N ALA A 34 -0.02 5.36 9.77
CA ALA A 34 1.27 4.68 9.73
C ALA A 34 2.32 5.63 10.29
N GLY A 35 3.00 5.23 11.36
CA GLY A 35 4.15 5.95 11.87
C GLY A 35 5.23 6.10 10.79
N PRO A 36 6.21 7.01 10.99
CA PRO A 36 7.26 7.22 10.00
C PRO A 36 8.07 5.93 9.81
N VAL A 37 8.41 5.63 8.56
CA VAL A 37 9.19 4.43 8.20
C VAL A 37 10.65 4.80 8.04
N TRP A 38 11.53 4.01 8.66
CA TRP A 38 12.97 4.06 8.39
C TRP A 38 13.36 2.97 7.39
N PRO A 39 13.60 3.31 6.10
CA PRO A 39 13.95 2.32 5.09
C PRO A 39 15.43 1.89 5.19
N VAL A 40 15.66 0.58 5.13
CA VAL A 40 16.99 -0.02 4.99
C VAL A 40 17.02 -0.79 3.68
N PHE A 41 17.84 -0.33 2.73
CA PHE A 41 17.96 -0.96 1.42
C PHE A 41 19.08 -2.01 1.40
N LEU A 42 18.71 -3.23 1.06
CA LEU A 42 19.56 -4.42 0.94
C LEU A 42 19.73 -4.83 -0.52
N THR A 43 20.01 -3.86 -1.40
CA THR A 43 20.03 -3.97 -2.87
C THR A 43 20.63 -5.31 -3.35
N PHE A 44 19.79 -6.15 -3.94
CA PHE A 44 20.03 -7.51 -4.45
C PHE A 44 20.54 -8.56 -3.46
N LYS A 45 20.66 -8.27 -2.17
CA LYS A 45 21.15 -9.25 -1.18
C LYS A 45 20.11 -10.37 -0.99
N GLY A 46 20.57 -11.61 -1.13
CA GLY A 46 19.72 -12.81 -1.14
C GLY A 46 18.88 -12.99 -2.41
N CYS A 47 19.01 -12.11 -3.41
CA CYS A 47 18.20 -12.15 -4.62
C CYS A 47 18.93 -12.91 -5.76
N PRO A 48 18.24 -13.80 -6.48
CA PRO A 48 18.80 -14.48 -7.65
C PRO A 48 18.88 -13.61 -8.92
N GLY A 49 18.45 -12.33 -8.87
CA GLY A 49 18.73 -11.36 -9.95
C GLY A 49 18.01 -11.54 -11.30
N ARG A 50 16.96 -12.36 -11.38
CA ARG A 50 16.37 -12.82 -12.66
C ARG A 50 15.16 -12.06 -13.23
N CYS A 51 14.61 -11.07 -12.51
CA CYS A 51 13.32 -10.49 -12.90
C CYS A 51 13.50 -9.43 -14.00
N LEU A 52 12.73 -9.51 -15.10
CA LEU A 52 12.96 -8.63 -16.25
C LEU A 52 12.77 -7.14 -16.01
N PHE A 53 11.97 -6.77 -15.01
CA PHE A 53 11.60 -5.37 -14.71
C PHE A 53 12.48 -4.76 -13.60
N CYS A 54 13.34 -5.56 -12.99
CA CYS A 54 13.99 -5.20 -11.72
C CYS A 54 15.22 -4.33 -11.94
N ALA A 55 15.15 -3.07 -11.49
CA ALA A 55 16.23 -2.08 -11.57
C ALA A 55 16.65 -1.59 -10.18
N GLN A 56 16.85 -2.50 -9.22
CA GLN A 56 17.05 -2.17 -7.80
C GLN A 56 18.15 -1.11 -7.52
N PRO A 57 19.33 -1.11 -8.16
CA PRO A 57 20.36 -0.11 -7.87
C PRO A 57 19.85 1.31 -8.16
N LEU A 58 19.14 1.48 -9.28
CA LEU A 58 18.48 2.74 -9.64
C LEU A 58 17.32 3.05 -8.69
N GLN A 59 16.45 2.08 -8.42
CA GLN A 59 15.26 2.26 -7.56
C GLN A 59 15.59 2.60 -6.10
N THR A 60 16.70 2.10 -5.58
CA THR A 60 17.16 2.35 -4.21
C THR A 60 18.02 3.60 -4.08
N GLY A 61 18.44 4.19 -5.20
CA GLY A 61 19.38 5.33 -5.24
C GLY A 61 20.72 5.03 -4.55
N ARG A 62 21.07 3.75 -4.37
CA ARG A 62 22.23 3.31 -3.58
C ARG A 62 22.93 2.13 -4.25
N PRO A 63 24.27 2.18 -4.38
CA PRO A 63 25.01 1.00 -4.83
C PRO A 63 24.90 -0.13 -3.80
N PRO A 64 25.07 -1.40 -4.22
CA PRO A 64 25.18 -2.51 -3.28
C PRO A 64 26.28 -2.25 -2.25
N ARG A 65 25.96 -2.39 -0.96
CA ARG A 65 26.92 -2.22 0.14
C ARG A 65 27.07 -3.52 0.94
N PRO A 66 28.22 -3.73 1.61
CA PRO A 66 28.38 -4.84 2.56
C PRO A 66 27.31 -4.77 3.67
N LEU A 67 26.83 -5.93 4.11
CA LEU A 67 25.76 -6.00 5.12
C LEU A 67 26.20 -5.39 6.46
N SER A 68 27.48 -5.49 6.84
CA SER A 68 28.07 -4.82 8.01
C SER A 68 27.89 -3.32 7.94
N ARG A 69 28.32 -2.70 6.84
CA ARG A 69 28.19 -1.25 6.64
C ARG A 69 26.74 -0.79 6.61
N THR A 70 25.83 -1.63 6.10
CA THR A 70 24.40 -1.35 6.15
C THR A 70 23.86 -1.37 7.58
N LEU A 71 24.28 -2.34 8.40
CA LEU A 71 23.93 -2.42 9.82
C LEU A 71 24.44 -1.19 10.59
N ASP A 72 25.71 -0.83 10.41
CA ASP A 72 26.34 0.33 11.06
C ASP A 72 25.59 1.63 10.71
N ALA A 73 25.30 1.83 9.42
CA ALA A 73 24.59 3.02 8.94
C ALA A 73 23.14 3.09 9.42
N MET A 74 22.46 1.94 9.52
CA MET A 74 21.11 1.84 10.08
C MET A 74 21.11 2.27 11.55
N SER A 75 22.01 1.70 12.35
CA SER A 75 22.14 1.99 13.77
C SER A 75 22.47 3.47 14.01
N ALA A 76 23.56 3.97 13.42
CA ALA A 76 24.00 5.34 13.60
C ALA A 76 22.94 6.37 13.15
N GLY A 77 22.22 6.09 12.06
CA GLY A 77 21.18 6.97 11.55
C GLY A 77 19.96 7.07 12.46
N LEU A 78 19.48 5.94 12.98
CA LEU A 78 18.37 5.92 13.94
C LEU A 78 18.73 6.59 15.26
N GLU A 79 19.96 6.37 15.76
CA GLU A 79 20.43 7.04 16.96
C GLU A 79 20.56 8.56 16.77
N ALA A 80 21.08 9.01 15.63
CA ALA A 80 21.17 10.43 15.31
C ALA A 80 19.78 11.07 15.21
N ALA A 81 18.82 10.38 14.59
CA ALA A 81 17.43 10.84 14.55
C ALA A 81 16.82 10.96 15.95
N GLY A 82 17.07 9.96 16.81
CA GLY A 82 16.64 9.97 18.20
C GLY A 82 17.22 11.14 19.01
N ARG A 83 18.53 11.40 18.88
CA ARG A 83 19.18 12.58 19.50
C ARG A 83 18.59 13.91 19.02
N ALA A 84 18.06 13.95 17.80
CA ALA A 84 17.36 15.10 17.24
C ALA A 84 15.85 15.14 17.59
N GLY A 85 15.37 14.29 18.52
CA GLY A 85 13.96 14.24 18.92
C GLY A 85 13.01 13.70 17.86
N ARG A 86 13.53 12.96 16.86
CA ARG A 86 12.71 12.37 15.78
C ARG A 86 12.49 10.88 16.02
N GLY A 87 11.33 10.39 15.61
CA GLY A 87 10.90 9.00 15.78
C GLY A 87 9.80 8.85 16.84
N PRO A 88 9.48 7.63 17.27
CA PRO A 88 10.05 6.35 16.83
C PRO A 88 9.66 5.98 15.40
N TYR A 89 10.41 5.05 14.80
CA TYR A 89 10.21 4.62 13.41
C TYR A 89 9.80 3.16 13.28
N GLU A 90 8.96 2.83 12.29
CA GLU A 90 8.86 1.46 11.78
C GLU A 90 10.10 1.16 10.94
N LEU A 91 10.92 0.20 11.37
CA LEU A 91 12.11 -0.21 10.62
C LEU A 91 11.71 -1.14 9.48
N ALA A 92 12.12 -0.84 8.24
CA ALA A 92 11.71 -1.63 7.08
C ALA A 92 12.85 -1.98 6.14
N PHE A 93 13.12 -3.28 5.97
CA PHE A 93 14.11 -3.81 5.05
C PHE A 93 13.54 -4.01 3.63
N TYR A 94 14.09 -3.32 2.63
CA TYR A 94 13.67 -3.36 1.23
C TYR A 94 14.80 -3.73 0.27
N GLY A 95 14.45 -3.97 -0.99
CA GLY A 95 15.43 -4.10 -2.08
C GLY A 95 16.27 -5.38 -2.04
N GLY A 96 15.86 -6.38 -1.26
CA GLY A 96 16.54 -7.67 -1.18
C GLY A 96 15.57 -8.77 -0.79
N VAL A 97 16.10 -9.94 -0.46
CA VAL A 97 15.35 -11.10 0.04
C VAL A 97 15.78 -11.31 1.49
N PHE A 98 15.15 -10.60 2.42
CA PHE A 98 15.62 -10.57 3.81
C PHE A 98 15.68 -11.96 4.45
N THR A 99 14.63 -12.76 4.25
CA THR A 99 14.55 -14.15 4.70
C THR A 99 15.41 -15.12 3.86
N GLY A 100 16.14 -14.61 2.86
CA GLY A 100 17.09 -15.33 2.03
C GLY A 100 18.54 -14.83 2.21
N LEU A 101 18.80 -13.92 3.14
CA LEU A 101 20.16 -13.51 3.46
C LEU A 101 20.97 -14.69 4.03
N PRO A 102 22.29 -14.72 3.84
CA PRO A 102 23.15 -15.69 4.51
C PRO A 102 23.15 -15.47 6.02
N GLU A 103 23.27 -16.54 6.78
CA GLU A 103 23.51 -16.47 8.22
C GLU A 103 24.86 -15.75 8.49
N PRO A 104 25.01 -15.01 9.60
CA PRO A 104 24.02 -14.73 10.66
C PRO A 104 23.25 -13.41 10.44
N TRP A 105 23.11 -12.94 9.20
CA TRP A 105 22.76 -11.55 8.94
C TRP A 105 21.35 -11.14 9.35
N PRO A 106 20.27 -11.90 9.06
CA PRO A 106 18.93 -11.52 9.52
C PRO A 106 18.89 -11.30 11.03
N GLU A 107 19.45 -12.24 11.80
CA GLU A 107 19.48 -12.25 13.26
C GLU A 107 20.30 -11.07 13.79
N ARG A 108 21.43 -10.72 13.15
CA ARG A 108 22.20 -9.53 13.51
C ARG A 108 21.42 -8.23 13.30
N PHE A 109 20.69 -8.10 12.19
CA PHE A 109 19.82 -6.94 11.95
C PHE A 109 18.69 -6.85 12.97
N LEU A 110 18.07 -7.98 13.29
CA LEU A 110 16.97 -8.05 14.24
C LEU A 110 17.42 -7.78 15.69
N ALA A 111 18.57 -8.31 16.10
CA ALA A 111 19.15 -8.02 17.41
C ALA A 111 19.41 -6.52 17.59
N GLU A 112 19.98 -5.86 16.57
CA GLU A 112 20.19 -4.42 16.61
C GLU A 112 18.85 -3.64 16.61
N ALA A 113 17.85 -4.12 15.87
CA ALA A 113 16.52 -3.51 15.90
C ALA A 113 15.83 -3.63 17.26
N ILE A 114 16.00 -4.75 17.98
CA ILE A 114 15.52 -4.93 19.35
C ILE A 114 16.19 -3.91 20.28
N ARG A 115 17.51 -3.80 20.22
CA ARG A 115 18.28 -2.83 21.02
C ARG A 115 17.80 -1.39 20.80
N LEU A 116 17.49 -1.04 19.55
CA LEU A 116 16.96 0.30 19.19
C LEU A 116 15.50 0.48 19.62
N ARG A 117 14.70 -0.60 19.64
CA ARG A 117 13.32 -0.59 20.15
C ARG A 117 13.27 -0.37 21.66
N GLU A 118 14.14 -1.03 22.42
CA GLU A 118 14.25 -0.85 23.88
C GLU A 118 14.60 0.59 24.27
N ARG A 119 15.26 1.32 23.37
CA ARG A 119 15.56 2.75 23.51
C ARG A 119 14.47 3.68 22.98
N GLY A 120 13.32 3.13 22.57
CA GLY A 120 12.20 3.90 22.03
C GLY A 120 12.45 4.52 20.65
N LEU A 121 13.40 3.99 19.86
CA LEU A 121 13.72 4.53 18.52
C LEU A 121 13.01 3.75 17.39
N VAL A 122 12.70 2.49 17.63
CA VAL A 122 12.03 1.59 16.67
C VAL A 122 10.70 1.11 17.28
N THR A 123 9.61 1.13 16.52
CA THR A 123 8.32 0.60 16.96
C THR A 123 8.16 -0.88 16.63
N ARG A 124 8.36 -1.24 15.36
CA ARG A 124 8.25 -2.60 14.85
C ARG A 124 9.18 -2.82 13.67
N VAL A 125 9.43 -4.07 13.33
CA VAL A 125 10.36 -4.46 12.25
C VAL A 125 9.61 -5.15 11.13
N ARG A 126 9.81 -4.67 9.91
CA ARG A 126 9.22 -5.18 8.68
C ARG A 126 10.31 -5.58 7.70
N CYS A 127 10.10 -6.66 6.95
CA CYS A 127 10.99 -7.00 5.84
C CYS A 127 10.22 -7.33 4.56
N SER A 128 10.81 -6.98 3.41
CA SER A 128 10.39 -7.51 2.12
C SER A 128 11.13 -8.80 1.79
N THR A 129 10.42 -9.75 1.19
CA THR A 129 11.02 -10.99 0.70
C THR A 129 10.27 -11.54 -0.52
N ARG A 130 10.80 -12.63 -1.07
CA ARG A 130 10.16 -13.39 -2.15
C ARG A 130 9.34 -14.54 -1.57
N PRO A 131 8.22 -14.92 -2.21
CA PRO A 131 7.43 -16.08 -1.80
C PRO A 131 8.20 -17.40 -1.70
N ASP A 132 9.20 -17.63 -2.56
CA ASP A 132 10.05 -18.82 -2.57
C ASP A 132 11.16 -18.82 -1.50
N ALA A 133 11.21 -17.79 -0.64
CA ALA A 133 12.18 -17.67 0.45
C ALA A 133 11.52 -17.69 1.85
N CYS A 134 10.36 -18.31 1.99
CA CYS A 134 9.55 -18.32 3.21
C CYS A 134 9.49 -19.70 3.87
N ASP A 135 10.66 -20.25 4.22
CA ASP A 135 10.73 -21.48 5.01
C ASP A 135 10.05 -21.30 6.40
N PRO A 136 9.11 -22.17 6.81
CA PRO A 136 8.37 -22.00 8.06
C PRO A 136 9.25 -21.98 9.32
N ALA A 137 10.26 -22.84 9.40
CA ALA A 137 11.14 -22.89 10.56
C ALA A 137 11.97 -21.61 10.66
N ARG A 138 12.49 -21.12 9.53
CA ARG A 138 13.19 -19.84 9.47
C ARG A 138 12.29 -18.68 9.87
N LEU A 139 11.05 -18.62 9.38
CA LEU A 139 10.10 -17.57 9.75
C LEU A 139 9.80 -17.57 11.26
N ALA A 140 9.61 -18.75 11.86
CA ALA A 140 9.40 -18.87 13.31
C ALA A 140 10.61 -18.33 14.10
N ARG A 141 11.84 -18.66 13.68
CA ARG A 141 13.06 -18.10 14.31
C ARG A 141 13.14 -16.59 14.17
N LEU A 142 12.86 -16.04 12.99
CA LEU A 142 12.90 -14.59 12.76
C LEU A 142 11.80 -13.85 13.54
N ALA A 143 10.61 -14.45 13.68
CA ALA A 143 9.54 -13.93 14.53
C ALA A 143 9.99 -13.87 16.00
N ALA A 144 10.56 -14.95 16.52
CA ALA A 144 11.12 -14.99 17.87
C ALA A 144 12.26 -13.96 18.06
N ALA A 145 13.03 -13.69 17.01
CA ALA A 145 14.08 -12.67 16.99
C ALA A 145 13.54 -11.23 16.83
N GLY A 146 12.23 -11.01 16.81
CA GLY A 146 11.63 -9.66 16.83
C GLY A 146 11.16 -9.11 15.48
N LEU A 147 11.17 -9.91 14.42
CA LEU A 147 10.48 -9.56 13.18
C LEU A 147 8.96 -9.48 13.45
N SER A 148 8.28 -8.48 12.87
CA SER A 148 6.84 -8.24 13.12
C SER A 148 5.98 -8.39 11.87
N LEU A 149 6.51 -8.05 10.68
CA LEU A 149 5.77 -8.07 9.42
C LEU A 149 6.63 -8.55 8.25
N VAL A 150 6.07 -9.41 7.40
CA VAL A 150 6.69 -9.84 6.14
C VAL A 150 5.86 -9.36 4.95
N GLU A 151 6.47 -8.54 4.10
CA GLU A 151 5.92 -8.16 2.80
C GLU A 151 6.37 -9.14 1.72
N LEU A 152 5.42 -9.86 1.11
CA LEU A 152 5.67 -10.79 0.03
C LEU A 152 5.57 -10.11 -1.33
N GLY A 153 6.64 -10.23 -2.11
CA GLY A 153 6.70 -9.81 -3.51
C GLY A 153 5.91 -10.73 -4.45
N ALA A 154 4.58 -10.77 -4.33
CA ALA A 154 3.69 -11.59 -5.17
C ALA A 154 3.73 -11.16 -6.65
N GLN A 155 3.67 -9.85 -6.89
CA GLN A 155 3.52 -9.19 -8.19
C GLN A 155 2.16 -9.45 -8.87
N THR A 156 1.79 -10.72 -9.04
CA THR A 156 0.51 -11.18 -9.61
C THR A 156 0.27 -12.64 -9.18
N PHE A 157 -0.95 -13.13 -9.33
CA PHE A 157 -1.32 -14.53 -9.16
C PHE A 157 -1.56 -15.25 -10.50
N ASP A 158 -1.24 -14.60 -11.62
CA ASP A 158 -1.23 -15.20 -12.96
C ASP A 158 0.13 -15.86 -13.25
N ASP A 159 0.15 -17.20 -13.29
CA ASP A 159 1.38 -17.97 -13.50
C ASP A 159 2.03 -17.72 -14.86
N GLY A 160 1.24 -17.39 -15.89
CA GLY A 160 1.75 -17.02 -17.21
C GLY A 160 2.52 -15.71 -17.14
N VAL A 161 1.97 -14.71 -16.44
CA VAL A 161 2.63 -13.43 -16.20
C VAL A 161 3.88 -13.61 -15.32
N LEU A 162 3.84 -14.44 -14.27
CA LEU A 162 4.99 -14.72 -13.41
C LEU A 162 6.14 -15.37 -14.19
N ALA A 163 5.82 -16.35 -15.06
CA ALA A 163 6.77 -17.03 -15.92
C ALA A 163 7.39 -16.08 -16.96
N ALA A 164 6.56 -15.34 -17.69
CA ALA A 164 7.00 -14.29 -18.61
C ALA A 164 7.83 -13.21 -17.88
N SER A 165 7.57 -13.03 -16.58
CA SER A 165 8.27 -12.06 -15.76
C SER A 165 9.65 -12.51 -15.24
N GLY A 166 10.03 -13.77 -15.47
CA GLY A 166 11.24 -14.37 -14.90
C GLY A 166 11.21 -14.43 -13.38
N ARG A 167 10.02 -14.45 -12.74
CA ARG A 167 9.92 -14.46 -11.28
C ARG A 167 10.49 -15.74 -10.68
N GLY A 168 10.27 -16.88 -11.34
CA GLY A 168 10.75 -18.19 -10.91
C GLY A 168 10.12 -18.66 -9.59
N HIS A 169 8.86 -18.28 -9.36
CA HIS A 169 7.93 -18.89 -8.41
C HIS A 169 6.53 -18.71 -8.99
N ASP A 170 5.59 -19.56 -8.59
CA ASP A 170 4.19 -19.54 -9.01
C ASP A 170 3.30 -18.83 -7.98
N ALA A 171 2.01 -18.68 -8.30
CA ALA A 171 0.98 -18.16 -7.41
C ALA A 171 0.80 -19.06 -6.18
N ALA A 172 0.96 -20.39 -6.35
CA ALA A 172 0.86 -21.34 -5.24
C ALA A 172 1.96 -21.11 -4.17
N ALA A 173 3.17 -20.72 -4.57
CA ALA A 173 4.24 -20.33 -3.66
C ALA A 173 3.85 -19.08 -2.85
N THR A 174 3.22 -18.08 -3.48
CA THR A 174 2.67 -16.91 -2.78
C THR A 174 1.64 -17.31 -1.73
N ARG A 175 0.70 -18.19 -2.09
CA ARG A 175 -0.32 -18.70 -1.15
C ARG A 175 0.31 -19.47 0.02
N ARG A 176 1.30 -20.33 -0.26
CA ARG A 176 2.03 -21.09 0.78
C ARG A 176 2.81 -20.15 1.71
N ALA A 177 3.53 -19.18 1.15
CA ALA A 177 4.28 -18.20 1.91
C ALA A 177 3.38 -17.33 2.80
N ALA A 178 2.23 -16.88 2.29
CA ALA A 178 1.25 -16.12 3.07
C ALA A 178 0.75 -16.91 4.28
N ARG A 179 0.46 -18.21 4.11
CA ARG A 179 0.11 -19.11 5.22
C ARG A 179 1.25 -19.28 6.22
N ALA A 180 2.48 -19.49 5.74
CA ALA A 180 3.66 -19.66 6.60
C ALA A 180 3.96 -18.41 7.44
N VAL A 181 3.84 -17.21 6.84
CA VAL A 181 3.99 -15.93 7.56
C VAL A 181 2.98 -15.83 8.70
N ARG A 182 1.70 -16.09 8.42
CA ARG A 182 0.64 -16.03 9.45
C ARG A 182 0.82 -17.11 10.52
N ALA A 183 1.21 -18.33 10.14
CA ALA A 183 1.48 -19.42 11.08
C ALA A 183 2.65 -19.12 12.03
N ALA A 184 3.61 -18.29 11.61
CA ALA A 184 4.70 -17.80 12.46
C ALA A 184 4.29 -16.64 13.38
N GLY A 185 3.02 -16.22 13.38
CA GLY A 185 2.53 -15.09 14.19
C GLY A 185 2.91 -13.71 13.64
N LEU A 186 3.37 -13.63 12.39
CA LEU A 186 3.78 -12.38 11.75
C LEU A 186 2.62 -11.74 10.98
N SER A 187 2.58 -10.41 10.96
CA SER A 187 1.70 -9.68 10.04
C SER A 187 2.09 -9.93 8.58
N LEU A 188 1.09 -10.06 7.72
CA LEU A 188 1.28 -10.26 6.27
C LEU A 188 1.18 -8.94 5.52
N GLY A 189 2.12 -8.68 4.63
CA GLY A 189 2.01 -7.67 3.59
C GLY A 189 2.14 -8.27 2.20
N LEU A 190 1.53 -7.63 1.20
CA LEU A 190 1.59 -8.08 -0.19
C LEU A 190 1.95 -6.92 -1.14
N GLN A 191 2.79 -7.22 -2.11
CA GLN A 191 3.16 -6.31 -3.18
C GLN A 191 2.61 -6.82 -4.51
N LEU A 192 1.83 -6.00 -5.20
CA LEU A 192 1.35 -6.26 -6.57
C LEU A 192 2.01 -5.31 -7.56
N LEU A 193 2.20 -5.80 -8.79
CA LEU A 193 2.88 -5.09 -9.88
C LEU A 193 2.05 -5.19 -11.17
N PRO A 194 0.96 -4.40 -11.27
CA PRO A 194 0.08 -4.41 -12.45
C PRO A 194 0.81 -3.97 -13.72
N GLY A 195 0.38 -4.51 -14.87
CA GLY A 195 0.90 -4.10 -16.18
C GLY A 195 2.18 -4.79 -16.63
N LEU A 196 2.59 -5.91 -15.99
CA LEU A 196 3.65 -6.79 -16.50
C LEU A 196 3.30 -7.39 -17.88
N PRO A 197 4.27 -7.93 -18.64
CA PRO A 197 3.97 -8.59 -19.91
C PRO A 197 2.90 -9.67 -19.77
N GLY A 198 1.86 -9.61 -20.62
CA GLY A 198 0.70 -10.51 -20.57
C GLY A 198 -0.34 -10.15 -19.50
N HIS A 199 -0.07 -9.20 -18.62
CA HIS A 199 -0.98 -8.81 -17.53
C HIS A 199 -2.10 -7.89 -18.05
N THR A 200 -3.35 -8.29 -17.81
CA THR A 200 -4.54 -7.52 -18.20
C THR A 200 -5.21 -6.86 -16.98
N PRO A 201 -5.98 -5.77 -17.15
CA PRO A 201 -6.74 -5.16 -16.05
C PRO A 201 -7.71 -6.14 -15.37
N ALA A 202 -8.31 -7.06 -16.15
CA ALA A 202 -9.19 -8.09 -15.61
C ALA A 202 -8.44 -9.12 -14.75
N ALA A 203 -7.21 -9.51 -15.14
CA ALA A 203 -6.35 -10.33 -14.32
C ALA A 203 -5.91 -9.60 -13.03
N PHE A 204 -5.58 -8.31 -13.12
CA PHE A 204 -5.25 -7.52 -11.94
C PHE A 204 -6.43 -7.38 -10.95
N ALA A 205 -7.65 -7.27 -11.45
CA ALA A 205 -8.84 -7.28 -10.59
C ALA A 205 -8.96 -8.61 -9.82
N ARG A 206 -8.63 -9.75 -10.46
CA ARG A 206 -8.54 -11.04 -9.76
C ARG A 206 -7.39 -11.08 -8.76
N ASP A 207 -6.23 -10.52 -9.09
CA ASP A 207 -5.10 -10.41 -8.16
C ASP A 207 -5.46 -9.62 -6.91
N ALA A 208 -6.22 -8.53 -7.05
CA ALA A 208 -6.69 -7.72 -5.94
C ALA A 208 -7.68 -8.49 -5.05
N ALA A 209 -8.62 -9.22 -5.66
CA ALA A 209 -9.56 -10.07 -4.94
C ALA A 209 -8.84 -11.21 -4.19
N GLU A 210 -7.85 -11.84 -4.81
CA GLU A 210 -7.05 -12.88 -4.17
C GLU A 210 -6.18 -12.32 -3.04
N THR A 211 -5.55 -11.16 -3.27
CA THR A 211 -4.82 -10.43 -2.22
C THR A 211 -5.72 -10.15 -1.02
N ALA A 212 -6.94 -9.65 -1.25
CA ALA A 212 -7.91 -9.42 -0.19
C ALA A 212 -8.26 -10.70 0.58
N ALA A 213 -8.45 -11.82 -0.12
CA ALA A 213 -8.75 -13.12 0.50
C ALA A 213 -7.61 -13.67 1.38
N LEU A 214 -6.35 -13.31 1.09
CA LEU A 214 -5.20 -13.68 1.93
C LEU A 214 -5.11 -12.85 3.23
N GLY A 215 -5.90 -11.78 3.35
CA GLY A 215 -6.01 -10.91 4.53
C GLY A 215 -4.69 -10.25 4.95
N PRO A 216 -3.99 -9.52 4.07
CA PRO A 216 -2.81 -8.74 4.44
C PRO A 216 -3.18 -7.52 5.28
N GLU A 217 -2.30 -7.14 6.20
CA GLU A 217 -2.37 -5.86 6.92
C GLU A 217 -2.04 -4.69 5.97
N ILE A 218 -1.08 -4.90 5.07
CA ILE A 218 -0.53 -3.85 4.21
C ILE A 218 -0.39 -4.32 2.76
N VAL A 219 -0.78 -3.47 1.81
CA VAL A 219 -0.60 -3.72 0.37
C VAL A 219 0.16 -2.58 -0.28
N ARG A 220 1.02 -2.91 -1.25
CA ARG A 220 1.66 -1.95 -2.14
C ARG A 220 1.36 -2.26 -3.59
N LEU A 221 1.04 -1.22 -4.35
CA LEU A 221 0.72 -1.32 -5.76
C LEU A 221 1.77 -0.56 -6.57
N TYR A 222 2.52 -1.26 -7.41
CA TYR A 222 3.57 -0.68 -8.23
C TYR A 222 3.30 -0.95 -9.71
N PRO A 223 2.62 -0.05 -10.44
CA PRO A 223 2.45 -0.23 -11.87
C PRO A 223 3.78 -0.41 -12.59
N CYS A 224 3.81 -1.31 -13.56
CA CYS A 224 5.02 -1.66 -14.28
C CYS A 224 5.56 -0.47 -15.07
N LEU A 225 6.85 -0.19 -14.86
CA LEU A 225 7.60 0.83 -15.59
C LEU A 225 8.68 0.14 -16.41
N VAL A 226 8.90 0.66 -17.62
CA VAL A 226 10.04 0.27 -18.45
C VAL A 226 11.22 1.12 -18.03
N VAL A 227 12.25 0.48 -17.45
CA VAL A 227 13.43 1.18 -16.94
C VAL A 227 14.63 0.81 -17.79
N ALA A 228 15.44 1.80 -18.16
CA ALA A 228 16.66 1.60 -18.93
C ALA A 228 17.59 0.56 -18.28
N GLY A 229 18.29 -0.22 -19.11
CA GLY A 229 19.19 -1.27 -18.66
C GLY A 229 18.52 -2.57 -18.19
N THR A 230 17.19 -2.66 -18.23
CA THR A 230 16.47 -3.90 -17.87
C THR A 230 16.13 -4.76 -19.10
N PRO A 231 15.96 -6.09 -18.94
CA PRO A 231 15.45 -6.92 -20.04
C PRO A 231 14.05 -6.49 -20.53
N LEU A 232 13.21 -5.91 -19.67
CA LEU A 232 11.93 -5.31 -20.09
C LEU A 232 12.12 -4.15 -21.07
N ALA A 233 13.15 -3.31 -20.88
CA ALA A 233 13.48 -2.25 -21.83
C ALA A 233 13.91 -2.79 -23.20
N ALA A 234 14.57 -3.95 -23.25
CA ALA A 234 14.89 -4.60 -24.52
C ALA A 234 13.62 -5.11 -25.23
N LEU A 235 12.65 -5.67 -24.50
CA LEU A 235 11.35 -6.06 -25.06
C LEU A 235 10.57 -4.85 -25.58
N TYR A 236 10.54 -3.75 -24.82
CA TYR A 236 9.88 -2.51 -25.21
C TYR A 236 10.46 -1.93 -26.49
N ARG A 237 11.79 -1.78 -26.57
CA ARG A 237 12.47 -1.25 -27.78
C ARG A 237 12.26 -2.13 -29.01
N ALA A 238 12.10 -3.44 -28.81
CA ALA A 238 11.80 -4.39 -29.89
C ALA A 238 10.30 -4.43 -30.27
N GLY A 239 9.44 -3.59 -29.68
CA GLY A 239 8.00 -3.59 -29.93
C GLY A 239 7.25 -4.82 -29.39
N ARG A 240 7.90 -5.64 -28.54
CA ARG A 240 7.35 -6.90 -27.99
C ARG A 240 6.63 -6.71 -26.65
N TYR A 241 6.61 -5.49 -26.12
CA TYR A 241 5.91 -5.14 -24.90
C TYR A 241 5.54 -3.66 -24.92
N ALA A 242 4.32 -3.35 -24.48
CA ALA A 242 3.87 -1.99 -24.19
C ALA A 242 3.33 -1.95 -22.75
N PRO A 243 3.77 -0.99 -21.92
CA PRO A 243 3.18 -0.80 -20.59
C PRO A 243 1.75 -0.26 -20.72
N TRP A 244 0.95 -0.43 -19.66
CA TRP A 244 -0.34 0.23 -19.60
C TRP A 244 -0.19 1.75 -19.65
N ASP A 245 -1.10 2.41 -20.35
CA ASP A 245 -1.21 3.85 -20.30
C ASP A 245 -1.70 4.33 -18.92
N LEU A 246 -1.64 5.65 -18.71
CA LEU A 246 -2.03 6.25 -17.43
C LEU A 246 -3.51 6.07 -17.12
N GLY A 247 -4.41 6.19 -18.09
CA GLY A 247 -5.86 6.06 -17.89
C GLY A 247 -6.25 4.63 -17.50
N THR A 248 -5.74 3.63 -18.23
CA THR A 248 -5.90 2.20 -17.91
C THR A 248 -5.38 1.90 -16.51
N THR A 249 -4.20 2.45 -16.17
CA THR A 249 -3.59 2.26 -14.83
C THR A 249 -4.43 2.89 -13.73
N LEU A 250 -4.90 4.13 -13.92
CA LEU A 250 -5.75 4.81 -12.94
C LEU A 250 -7.04 4.02 -12.67
N ALA A 251 -7.73 3.59 -13.73
CA ALA A 251 -8.96 2.82 -13.62
C ALA A 251 -8.75 1.47 -12.91
N ALA A 252 -7.73 0.70 -13.32
CA ALA A 252 -7.44 -0.60 -12.74
C ALA A 252 -7.10 -0.51 -11.26
N LEU A 253 -6.21 0.42 -10.88
CA LEU A 253 -5.83 0.61 -9.48
C LEU A 253 -6.98 1.14 -8.63
N ALA A 254 -7.77 2.08 -9.14
CA ALA A 254 -8.90 2.64 -8.40
C ALA A 254 -9.96 1.58 -8.12
N GLY A 255 -10.23 0.70 -9.09
CA GLY A 255 -11.13 -0.45 -8.89
C GLY A 255 -10.64 -1.46 -7.85
N ALA A 256 -9.32 -1.61 -7.68
CA ALA A 256 -8.75 -2.51 -6.67
C ALA A 256 -8.85 -1.96 -5.24
N LEU A 257 -8.81 -0.63 -5.04
CA LEU A 257 -8.75 -0.04 -3.70
C LEU A 257 -9.94 -0.43 -2.81
N PRO A 258 -11.23 -0.30 -3.22
CA PRO A 258 -12.36 -0.70 -2.39
C PRO A 258 -12.37 -2.18 -2.01
N VAL A 259 -11.83 -3.06 -2.86
CA VAL A 259 -11.73 -4.50 -2.58
C VAL A 259 -10.74 -4.75 -1.45
N LEU A 260 -9.54 -4.15 -1.55
CA LEU A 260 -8.49 -4.28 -0.55
C LEU A 260 -8.87 -3.63 0.78
N TRP A 261 -9.43 -2.43 0.73
CA TRP A 261 -9.86 -1.68 1.90
C TRP A 261 -10.94 -2.39 2.72
N ARG A 262 -11.97 -2.93 2.05
CA ARG A 262 -13.03 -3.70 2.72
C ARG A 262 -12.52 -4.99 3.38
N ALA A 263 -11.42 -5.54 2.88
CA ALA A 263 -10.75 -6.68 3.51
C ALA A 263 -9.85 -6.27 4.70
N GLY A 264 -9.83 -5.00 5.09
CA GLY A 264 -9.01 -4.49 6.18
C GLY A 264 -7.57 -4.17 5.77
N ALA A 265 -7.21 -4.30 4.49
CA ALA A 265 -5.85 -4.07 4.02
C ALA A 265 -5.59 -2.59 3.79
N ARG A 266 -4.53 -2.05 4.41
CA ARG A 266 -4.09 -0.68 4.17
C ARG A 266 -3.20 -0.62 2.93
N VAL A 267 -3.60 0.15 1.93
CA VAL A 267 -2.75 0.37 0.74
C VAL A 267 -1.73 1.45 1.08
N ALA A 268 -0.52 1.06 1.45
CA ALA A 268 0.50 1.99 1.94
C ALA A 268 1.19 2.80 0.85
N ARG A 269 1.28 2.24 -0.36
CA ARG A 269 1.95 2.91 -1.48
C ARG A 269 1.30 2.54 -2.81
N ILE A 270 1.17 3.54 -3.66
CA ILE A 270 0.81 3.41 -5.07
C ILE A 270 1.89 4.13 -5.88
N GLY A 271 2.60 3.40 -6.73
CA GLY A 271 3.77 3.90 -7.47
C GLY A 271 5.06 3.96 -6.63
N LEU A 272 6.19 4.22 -7.28
CA LEU A 272 7.51 4.25 -6.62
C LEU A 272 7.77 5.61 -5.97
N ALA A 273 8.63 5.64 -4.95
CA ALA A 273 9.09 6.90 -4.38
C ALA A 273 9.96 7.61 -5.42
N PRO A 274 9.81 8.94 -5.62
CA PRO A 274 10.65 9.69 -6.54
C PRO A 274 12.12 9.51 -6.18
N GLN A 275 12.94 9.23 -7.20
CA GLN A 275 14.38 9.07 -7.10
C GLN A 275 14.95 9.63 -8.40
N PRO A 276 15.70 10.76 -8.39
CA PRO A 276 16.08 11.46 -9.61
C PRO A 276 16.70 10.56 -10.69
N ASP A 277 17.67 9.72 -10.30
CA ASP A 277 18.34 8.80 -11.23
C ASP A 277 17.41 7.71 -11.76
N PHE A 278 16.46 7.25 -10.94
CA PHE A 278 15.46 6.29 -11.37
C PHE A 278 14.46 6.93 -12.33
N ASP A 279 13.97 8.12 -11.99
CA ASP A 279 12.97 8.85 -12.75
C ASP A 279 13.52 9.19 -14.14
N ALA A 280 14.80 9.58 -14.23
CA ALA A 280 15.50 9.81 -15.49
C ALA A 280 15.72 8.52 -16.31
N ALA A 281 15.75 7.35 -15.66
CA ALA A 281 15.93 6.06 -16.32
C ALA A 281 14.60 5.45 -16.82
N ILE A 282 13.44 6.03 -16.53
CA ILE A 282 12.15 5.52 -17.01
C ILE A 282 12.01 5.83 -18.50
N LEU A 283 11.87 4.78 -19.31
CA LEU A 283 11.66 4.88 -20.75
C LEU A 283 10.18 4.94 -21.14
N ALA A 284 9.32 4.26 -20.38
CA ALA A 284 7.87 4.22 -20.62
C ALA A 284 7.10 3.71 -19.39
N GLY A 285 5.80 4.01 -19.34
CA GLY A 285 4.87 3.53 -18.32
C GLY A 285 4.04 4.65 -17.68
N PRO A 286 3.13 4.31 -16.76
CA PRO A 286 2.18 5.26 -16.17
C PRO A 286 2.82 6.11 -15.07
N VAL A 287 3.68 7.05 -15.46
CA VAL A 287 4.36 7.97 -14.53
C VAL A 287 3.51 9.21 -14.29
N HIS A 288 3.26 9.53 -13.03
CA HIS A 288 2.66 10.80 -12.63
C HIS A 288 3.08 11.15 -11.19
N PRO A 289 3.49 12.40 -10.90
CA PRO A 289 3.93 12.80 -9.55
C PRO A 289 2.85 12.57 -8.47
N ALA A 290 1.58 12.78 -8.85
CA ALA A 290 0.42 12.58 -8.00
C ALA A 290 -0.32 11.23 -8.25
N LEU A 291 0.32 10.22 -8.84
CA LEU A 291 -0.35 8.96 -9.23
C LEU A 291 -1.22 8.39 -8.09
N GLY A 292 -0.65 8.20 -6.90
CA GLY A 292 -1.39 7.65 -5.77
C GLY A 292 -2.57 8.52 -5.32
N ALA A 293 -2.42 9.83 -5.32
CA ALA A 293 -3.50 10.75 -4.99
C ALA A 293 -4.63 10.71 -6.03
N ARG A 294 -4.28 10.64 -7.33
CA ARG A 294 -5.25 10.51 -8.43
C ARG A 294 -6.03 9.21 -8.35
N VAL A 295 -5.36 8.08 -8.08
CA VAL A 295 -6.02 6.78 -7.90
C VAL A 295 -6.99 6.81 -6.72
N ARG A 296 -6.58 7.36 -5.56
CA ARG A 296 -7.45 7.48 -4.38
C ARG A 296 -8.65 8.39 -4.64
N ALA A 297 -8.43 9.52 -5.30
CA ALA A 297 -9.49 10.45 -5.67
C ALA A 297 -10.51 9.79 -6.61
N LEU A 298 -10.03 9.02 -7.59
CA LEU A 298 -10.88 8.26 -8.50
C LEU A 298 -11.69 7.19 -7.77
N ALA A 299 -11.06 6.40 -6.90
CA ALA A 299 -11.76 5.41 -6.08
C ALA A 299 -12.82 6.05 -5.17
N LEU A 300 -12.54 7.22 -4.60
CA LEU A 300 -13.52 7.99 -3.82
C LEU A 300 -14.69 8.47 -4.69
N CYS A 301 -14.42 8.97 -5.89
CA CYS A 301 -15.46 9.37 -6.83
C CYS A 301 -16.39 8.21 -7.18
N ASP A 302 -15.83 7.02 -7.44
CA ASP A 302 -16.61 5.82 -7.74
C ASP A 302 -17.45 5.35 -6.54
N LEU A 303 -16.92 5.48 -5.31
CA LEU A 303 -17.67 5.22 -4.07
C LEU A 303 -18.85 6.18 -3.92
N VAL A 304 -18.62 7.49 -4.10
CA VAL A 304 -19.69 8.50 -4.05
C VAL A 304 -20.73 8.23 -5.13
N ALA A 305 -20.32 7.88 -6.35
CA ALA A 305 -21.23 7.53 -7.43
C ALA A 305 -22.12 6.33 -7.09
N ALA A 306 -21.59 5.32 -6.38
CA ALA A 306 -22.38 4.18 -5.91
C ALA A 306 -23.43 4.60 -4.87
N GLU A 307 -23.08 5.49 -3.94
CA GLU A 307 -24.03 6.00 -2.94
C GLU A 307 -25.09 6.92 -3.54
N VAL A 308 -24.74 7.71 -4.55
CA VAL A 308 -25.72 8.51 -5.32
C VAL A 308 -26.70 7.59 -6.06
N ARG A 309 -26.23 6.50 -6.67
CA ARG A 309 -27.13 5.49 -7.27
C ARG A 309 -28.03 4.84 -6.22
N ALA A 310 -27.49 4.52 -5.05
CA ALA A 310 -28.24 3.91 -3.94
C ALA A 310 -29.24 4.87 -3.27
N LEU A 311 -29.15 6.17 -3.54
CA LEU A 311 -30.12 7.17 -3.08
C LEU A 311 -31.46 7.08 -3.83
N GLY A 312 -31.45 6.58 -5.08
CA GLY A 312 -32.66 6.44 -5.90
C GLY A 312 -33.21 7.76 -6.48
N GLY A 313 -32.49 8.87 -6.35
CA GLY A 313 -32.88 10.20 -6.85
C GLY A 313 -31.70 11.18 -6.90
N PRO A 314 -31.88 12.40 -7.43
CA PRO A 314 -30.79 13.37 -7.57
C PRO A 314 -30.27 13.83 -6.19
N ALA A 315 -28.95 13.91 -6.07
CA ALA A 315 -28.30 14.45 -4.87
C ALA A 315 -28.48 15.97 -4.78
N ALA A 316 -28.86 16.49 -3.62
CA ALA A 316 -28.91 17.93 -3.34
C ALA A 316 -27.56 18.50 -2.91
N GLY A 317 -26.68 17.67 -2.36
CA GLY A 317 -25.36 18.06 -1.90
C GLY A 317 -24.70 16.95 -1.08
N LEU A 318 -23.41 17.15 -0.78
CA LEU A 318 -22.60 16.21 -0.01
C LEU A 318 -21.83 16.96 1.08
N ALA A 319 -21.98 16.54 2.34
CA ALA A 319 -21.05 16.90 3.40
C ALA A 319 -19.99 15.80 3.52
N ALA A 320 -18.73 16.15 3.33
CA ALA A 320 -17.59 15.25 3.33
C ALA A 320 -16.62 15.57 4.49
N PRO A 321 -15.90 14.58 5.02
CA PRO A 321 -14.81 14.81 5.97
C PRO A 321 -13.74 15.77 5.43
N ALA A 322 -13.31 16.74 6.25
CA ALA A 322 -12.31 17.74 5.89
C ALA A 322 -10.99 17.14 5.39
N ARG A 323 -10.59 15.98 5.92
CA ARG A 323 -9.39 15.24 5.49
C ARG A 323 -9.37 14.90 3.99
N PHE A 324 -10.52 14.86 3.32
CA PHE A 324 -10.61 14.57 1.90
C PHE A 324 -10.59 15.80 1.00
N ALA A 325 -10.62 17.02 1.54
CA ALA A 325 -10.72 18.26 0.76
C ALA A 325 -9.63 18.38 -0.32
N GLY A 326 -8.39 18.02 0.01
CA GLY A 326 -7.25 18.09 -0.92
C GLY A 326 -7.25 17.06 -2.04
N GLN A 327 -8.05 15.99 -1.94
CA GLN A 327 -8.10 14.91 -2.94
C GLN A 327 -9.46 14.74 -3.61
N PHE A 328 -10.54 15.29 -3.03
CA PHE A 328 -11.92 14.97 -3.42
C PHE A 328 -12.18 15.19 -4.92
N PHE A 329 -11.76 16.34 -5.47
CA PHE A 329 -11.96 16.69 -6.88
C PHE A 329 -10.85 16.22 -7.81
N GLY A 330 -9.90 15.41 -7.33
CA GLY A 330 -8.77 14.93 -8.11
C GLY A 330 -7.67 15.98 -8.34
N HIS A 331 -6.58 15.54 -8.97
CA HIS A 331 -5.44 16.40 -9.26
C HIS A 331 -5.83 17.45 -10.31
N GLY A 332 -5.55 18.73 -10.04
CA GLY A 332 -5.97 19.81 -10.94
C GLY A 332 -7.50 19.90 -11.14
N ARG A 333 -8.30 19.35 -10.21
CA ARG A 333 -9.77 19.30 -10.28
C ARG A 333 -10.34 18.48 -11.45
N GLU A 334 -9.56 17.54 -11.98
CA GLU A 334 -9.93 16.71 -13.13
C GLU A 334 -11.23 15.89 -12.96
N LEU A 335 -11.67 15.63 -11.73
CA LEU A 335 -12.90 14.86 -11.45
C LEU A 335 -14.15 15.73 -11.30
N VAL A 336 -14.05 17.06 -11.37
CA VAL A 336 -15.22 17.95 -11.27
C VAL A 336 -16.33 17.58 -12.28
N PRO A 337 -16.04 17.35 -13.58
CA PRO A 337 -17.08 16.97 -14.54
C PRO A 337 -17.80 15.66 -14.15
N ARG A 338 -17.07 14.69 -13.58
CA ARG A 338 -17.65 13.43 -13.11
C ARG A 338 -18.57 13.65 -11.91
N TYR A 339 -18.18 14.48 -10.94
CA TYR A 339 -19.08 14.82 -9.84
C TYR A 339 -20.31 15.60 -10.33
N GLN A 340 -20.15 16.51 -11.30
CA GLN A 340 -21.26 17.29 -11.84
C GLN A 340 -22.31 16.41 -12.51
N ALA A 341 -21.89 15.34 -13.19
CA ALA A 341 -22.80 14.31 -13.72
C ALA A 341 -23.58 13.57 -12.62
N LEU A 342 -23.13 13.61 -11.37
CA LEU A 342 -23.82 13.08 -10.19
C LEU A 342 -24.67 14.15 -9.47
N GLY A 343 -24.76 15.38 -9.99
CA GLY A 343 -25.38 16.52 -9.31
C GLY A 343 -24.52 17.15 -8.21
N LEU A 344 -23.25 16.76 -8.11
CA LEU A 344 -22.32 17.23 -7.09
C LEU A 344 -21.25 18.15 -7.69
N GLY A 345 -20.80 19.15 -6.95
CA GLY A 345 -19.78 20.05 -7.43
C GLY A 345 -19.24 20.97 -6.33
N PRO A 346 -18.33 21.88 -6.67
CA PRO A 346 -17.68 22.76 -5.69
C PRO A 346 -18.66 23.61 -4.87
N GLY A 347 -19.83 23.95 -5.42
CA GLY A 347 -20.88 24.68 -4.71
C GLY A 347 -21.82 23.81 -3.87
N THR A 348 -21.85 22.50 -4.10
CA THR A 348 -22.78 21.56 -3.42
C THR A 348 -22.07 20.55 -2.51
N VAL A 349 -20.74 20.48 -2.57
CA VAL A 349 -19.90 19.70 -1.66
C VAL A 349 -19.33 20.60 -0.58
N ARG A 350 -19.54 20.25 0.69
CA ARG A 350 -19.00 20.95 1.86
C ARG A 350 -18.04 20.04 2.60
N PHE A 351 -16.91 20.59 3.04
CA PHE A 351 -15.91 19.89 3.85
C PHE A 351 -16.04 20.32 5.30
N GLU A 352 -16.32 19.36 6.18
CA GLU A 352 -16.66 19.60 7.59
C GLU A 352 -15.77 18.74 8.49
N ASP A 353 -15.61 19.13 9.75
CA ASP A 353 -14.93 18.32 10.76
C ASP A 353 -15.85 17.17 11.21
N ARG A 354 -15.76 16.04 10.52
CA ARG A 354 -16.61 14.86 10.69
C ARG A 354 -15.92 13.61 10.15
N GLU A 355 -16.32 12.45 10.65
CA GLU A 355 -15.80 11.15 10.20
C GLU A 355 -16.55 10.57 8.98
N ASP A 356 -17.87 10.74 8.96
CA ASP A 356 -18.76 10.10 8.01
C ASP A 356 -19.17 11.08 6.90
N PHE A 357 -19.35 10.59 5.68
CA PHE A 357 -19.98 11.36 4.61
C PHE A 357 -21.48 11.40 4.82
N PHE A 358 -22.11 12.50 4.43
CA PHE A 358 -23.57 12.63 4.37
C PHE A 358 -24.03 13.17 3.02
N LEU A 359 -24.74 12.33 2.28
CA LEU A 359 -25.32 12.65 0.98
C LEU A 359 -26.80 13.04 1.16
N ALA A 360 -27.14 14.29 0.83
CA ALA A 360 -28.49 14.80 0.96
C ALA A 360 -29.35 14.46 -0.27
N ALA A 361 -30.57 13.98 -0.06
CA ALA A 361 -31.57 13.84 -1.11
C ALA A 361 -32.17 15.20 -1.48
N ARG A 362 -32.42 15.42 -2.76
CA ARG A 362 -33.27 16.52 -3.20
C ARG A 362 -34.72 16.13 -2.91
N ALA A 363 -35.48 17.03 -2.27
CA ALA A 363 -36.92 16.85 -2.16
C ALA A 363 -37.50 16.80 -3.58
N VAL A 364 -38.30 15.77 -3.87
CA VAL A 364 -39.00 15.58 -5.15
C VAL A 364 -40.15 16.56 -5.24
#